data_AF-A0A6I4Z0P6-F1
#
_entry.id   AF-A0A6I4Z0P6-F1
#
_cell.length_a   1.000
_cell.length_b   1.000
_cell.length_c   1.000
_cell.angle_alpha   90.00
_cell.angle_beta   90.00
_cell.angle_gamma   90.00
#
_symmetry.space_group_name_H-M   'P 1'
#
loop_
_entity.id
_entity.type
_entity.pdbx_description
1 polymer ?
#
loop_
_entity_poly.entity_id
_entity_poly.type
_entity_poly.pdbx_seq_one_letter_code
_entity_poly.pdbx_strand_id
1 'polypeptide(L)'
;MKKQIAFAVLCSTIAVSTNAYAGEPFTNEEAIDEAEVNVLPCDDDLSKPRDCTPERKRFIEEYQNAYAGDHLAQQNVGYDLWQGAGENNELPYIFDPASACAWRIIASRSHVADWHDDAEHINMICRSPSHRRYDTVYPMPDEALQVNAALRKIRSRIRAHTVHRVNVEEIEFDVKRDGDEDHAGIGRNSPL
;
A
#
# COMPACT_ATOMS: atom_id res chain seq x y z
N MET A 1 69.01 -31.87 7.22
CA MET A 1 68.23 -31.28 8.34
C MET A 1 66.99 -30.60 7.75
N LYS A 2 65.80 -31.20 7.89
CA LYS A 2 64.53 -30.65 7.37
C LYS A 2 63.74 -30.06 8.55
N LYS A 3 63.49 -28.75 8.55
CA LYS A 3 62.63 -28.07 9.53
C LYS A 3 61.20 -28.10 9.02
N GLN A 4 60.30 -28.72 9.77
CA GLN A 4 58.85 -28.64 9.56
C GLN A 4 58.33 -27.38 10.26
N ILE A 5 57.63 -26.53 9.51
CA ILE A 5 56.95 -25.33 10.02
C ILE A 5 55.47 -25.72 10.16
N ALA A 6 54.98 -25.79 11.39
CA ALA A 6 53.57 -26.03 11.68
C ALA A 6 52.81 -24.69 11.60
N PHE A 7 51.84 -24.61 10.69
CA PHE A 7 50.89 -23.50 10.62
C PHE A 7 49.69 -23.81 11.52
N ALA A 8 49.56 -23.09 12.63
CA ALA A 8 48.37 -23.11 13.46
C ALA A 8 47.31 -22.18 12.84
N VAL A 9 46.26 -22.76 12.29
CA VAL A 9 45.09 -22.03 11.77
C VAL A 9 44.18 -21.72 12.96
N LEU A 10 44.21 -20.47 13.45
CA LEU A 10 43.22 -19.96 14.40
C LEU A 10 41.91 -19.71 13.66
N CYS A 11 40.93 -20.59 13.86
CA CYS A 11 39.56 -20.42 13.41
C CYS A 11 38.81 -19.52 14.40
N SER A 12 38.78 -18.21 14.13
CA SER A 12 37.97 -17.26 14.90
C SER A 12 36.51 -17.36 14.45
N THR A 13 35.70 -18.11 15.20
CA THR A 13 34.24 -18.10 15.05
C THR A 13 33.70 -16.75 15.50
N ILE A 14 33.34 -15.90 14.54
CA ILE A 14 32.59 -14.66 14.80
C ILE A 14 31.15 -15.06 15.09
N ALA A 15 30.77 -15.05 16.37
CA ALA A 15 29.38 -15.14 16.78
C ALA A 15 28.70 -13.82 16.43
N VAL A 16 28.01 -13.76 15.29
CA VAL A 16 27.14 -12.64 14.95
C VAL A 16 25.85 -12.81 15.75
N SER A 17 25.75 -12.13 16.89
CA SER A 17 24.49 -11.97 17.61
C SER A 17 23.62 -11.00 16.82
N THR A 18 22.81 -11.52 15.90
CA THR A 18 21.71 -10.75 15.32
C THR A 18 20.67 -10.57 16.43
N ASN A 19 20.66 -9.42 17.08
CA ASN A 19 19.48 -8.95 17.81
C ASN A 19 18.40 -8.74 16.77
N ALA A 20 17.68 -9.81 16.44
CA ALA A 20 16.42 -9.72 15.74
C ALA A 20 15.48 -9.00 16.71
N TYR A 21 15.37 -7.68 16.53
CA TYR A 21 14.27 -6.92 17.10
C TYR A 21 13.02 -7.43 16.38
N ALA A 22 12.49 -8.55 16.86
CA ALA A 22 11.16 -9.01 16.52
C ALA A 22 10.23 -8.02 17.23
N GLY A 23 10.03 -6.86 16.60
CA GLY A 23 8.93 -5.98 16.94
C GLY A 23 7.64 -6.79 16.90
N GLU A 24 6.65 -6.38 17.67
CA GLU A 24 5.35 -7.05 17.71
C GLU A 24 4.82 -7.21 16.27
N PRO A 25 4.24 -8.38 15.95
CA PRO A 25 3.76 -8.68 14.60
C PRO A 25 2.64 -7.72 14.22
N PHE A 26 2.69 -7.17 13.01
CA PHE A 26 1.68 -6.22 12.53
C PHE A 26 0.33 -6.93 12.28
N THR A 27 -0.72 -6.65 13.05
CA THR A 27 -1.99 -7.41 13.01
C THR A 27 -3.07 -6.78 12.14
N ASN A 28 -4.21 -7.48 11.98
CA ASN A 28 -5.41 -6.95 11.31
C ASN A 28 -5.98 -5.73 12.04
N GLU A 29 -5.93 -5.71 13.38
CA GLU A 29 -6.38 -4.58 14.20
C GLU A 29 -5.50 -3.36 13.96
N GLU A 30 -4.17 -3.51 13.91
CA GLU A 30 -3.28 -2.38 13.62
C GLU A 30 -3.45 -1.86 12.19
N ALA A 31 -3.83 -2.72 11.24
CA ALA A 31 -4.21 -2.30 9.89
C ALA A 31 -5.52 -1.50 9.88
N ILE A 32 -6.50 -1.87 10.71
CA ILE A 32 -7.75 -1.11 10.88
C ILE A 32 -7.43 0.25 11.51
N ASP A 33 -6.70 0.28 12.62
CA ASP A 33 -6.35 1.50 13.34
C ASP A 33 -5.63 2.51 12.43
N GLU A 34 -4.72 2.02 11.57
CA GLU A 34 -4.05 2.88 10.60
C GLU A 34 -4.97 3.33 9.46
N ALA A 35 -5.88 2.48 8.99
CA ALA A 35 -6.86 2.86 8.00
C ALA A 35 -7.78 3.98 8.54
N GLU A 36 -8.24 3.88 9.80
CA GLU A 36 -9.11 4.87 10.43
C GLU A 36 -8.48 6.26 10.54
N VAL A 37 -7.16 6.34 10.70
CA VAL A 37 -6.43 7.62 10.67
C VAL A 37 -6.55 8.32 9.31
N ASN A 38 -6.85 7.59 8.24
CA ASN A 38 -6.99 8.10 6.89
C ASN A 38 -8.44 8.31 6.45
N VAL A 39 -9.41 8.13 7.35
CA VAL A 39 -10.84 8.30 7.04
C VAL A 39 -11.36 9.55 7.76
N LEU A 40 -12.10 10.39 7.05
CA LEU A 40 -12.82 11.51 7.63
C LEU A 40 -14.11 11.03 8.32
N PRO A 41 -14.55 11.73 9.38
CA PRO A 41 -15.88 11.49 9.94
C PRO A 41 -16.95 11.61 8.86
N CYS A 42 -17.91 10.69 8.87
CA CYS A 42 -19.13 10.84 8.11
C CYS A 42 -19.98 11.92 8.79
N ASP A 43 -19.83 13.18 8.37
CA ASP A 43 -20.63 14.28 8.86
C ASP A 43 -22.03 14.23 8.24
N ASP A 44 -23.06 14.17 9.09
CA ASP A 44 -24.47 14.19 8.69
C ASP A 44 -24.94 15.56 8.17
N ASP A 45 -24.10 16.61 8.29
CA ASP A 45 -24.49 18.03 8.11
C ASP A 45 -23.89 18.69 6.86
N LEU A 46 -23.86 17.94 5.75
CA LEU A 46 -23.77 18.53 4.42
C LEU A 46 -25.10 18.30 3.73
N SER A 47 -25.62 19.31 3.07
CA SER A 47 -26.94 19.41 2.40
C SER A 47 -27.41 18.26 1.49
N LYS A 48 -26.67 17.15 1.40
CA LYS A 48 -27.05 15.83 0.91
C LYS A 48 -26.38 14.76 1.80
N PRO A 49 -27.13 14.00 2.63
CA PRO A 49 -26.56 12.93 3.42
C PRO A 49 -26.27 11.75 2.48
N ARG A 50 -25.06 11.70 1.92
CA ARG A 50 -24.55 10.44 1.39
C ARG A 50 -24.05 9.67 2.61
N ASP A 51 -24.71 8.56 2.93
CA ASP A 51 -24.17 7.63 3.92
C ASP A 51 -22.82 7.14 3.39
N CYS A 52 -21.72 7.61 3.99
CA CYS A 52 -20.36 7.22 3.63
C CYS A 52 -19.86 6.01 4.45
N THR A 53 -20.73 5.40 5.25
CA THR A 53 -20.43 4.17 6.00
C THR A 53 -19.98 3.02 5.09
N PRO A 54 -20.65 2.74 3.95
CA PRO A 54 -20.21 1.71 3.00
C PRO A 54 -18.80 1.97 2.44
N GLU A 55 -18.52 3.20 2.01
CA GLU A 55 -17.23 3.59 1.46
C GLU A 55 -16.11 3.53 2.51
N ARG A 56 -16.39 3.93 3.75
CA ARG A 56 -15.47 3.77 4.88
C ARG A 56 -15.17 2.29 5.14
N LYS A 57 -16.21 1.46 5.23
CA LYS A 57 -16.06 0.02 5.48
C LYS A 57 -15.21 -0.63 4.40
N ARG A 58 -15.53 -0.39 3.13
CA ARG A 58 -14.74 -0.88 1.98
C ARG A 58 -13.29 -0.44 2.09
N PHE A 59 -13.01 0.83 2.36
CA PHE A 59 -11.63 1.31 2.45
C PHE A 59 -10.84 0.59 3.54
N ILE A 60 -11.44 0.37 4.72
CA ILE A 60 -10.79 -0.36 5.81
C ILE A 60 -10.49 -1.81 5.39
N GLU A 61 -11.46 -2.50 4.78
CA GLU A 61 -11.30 -3.89 4.31
C GLU A 61 -10.22 -4.00 3.22
N GLU A 62 -10.20 -3.04 2.28
CA GLU A 62 -9.17 -2.92 1.25
C GLU A 62 -7.79 -2.62 1.85
N TYR A 63 -7.70 -1.77 2.88
CA TYR A 63 -6.45 -1.49 3.58
C TYR A 63 -5.86 -2.74 4.23
N GLN A 64 -6.71 -3.57 4.86
CA GLN A 64 -6.31 -4.86 5.41
C GLN A 64 -5.83 -5.81 4.31
N ASN A 65 -6.59 -5.94 3.23
CA ASN A 65 -6.25 -6.80 2.10
C ASN A 65 -4.95 -6.37 1.40
N ALA A 66 -4.71 -5.07 1.28
CA ALA A 66 -3.48 -4.52 0.73
C ALA A 66 -2.26 -4.96 1.55
N TYR A 67 -2.36 -4.95 2.88
CA TYR A 67 -1.33 -5.48 3.78
C TYR A 67 -1.21 -7.01 3.74
N ALA A 68 -2.30 -7.72 3.50
CA ALA A 68 -2.28 -9.16 3.23
C ALA A 68 -1.69 -9.51 1.85
N GLY A 69 -1.22 -8.51 1.09
CA GLY A 69 -0.54 -8.70 -0.19
C GLY A 69 -1.48 -8.78 -1.39
N ASP A 70 -2.75 -8.40 -1.25
CA ASP A 70 -3.67 -8.33 -2.38
C ASP A 70 -3.33 -7.15 -3.30
N HIS A 71 -3.14 -7.43 -4.59
CA HIS A 71 -2.67 -6.44 -5.57
C HIS A 71 -3.74 -5.42 -5.92
N LEU A 72 -4.99 -5.85 -6.13
CA LEU A 72 -6.09 -4.94 -6.46
C LEU A 72 -6.37 -4.01 -5.28
N ALA A 73 -6.35 -4.55 -4.06
CA ALA A 73 -6.47 -3.77 -2.85
C ALA A 73 -5.35 -2.71 -2.71
N GLN A 74 -4.10 -3.06 -3.06
CA GLN A 74 -2.99 -2.09 -3.08
C GLN A 74 -3.21 -0.96 -4.08
N GLN A 75 -3.81 -1.25 -5.25
CA GLN A 75 -4.17 -0.24 -6.24
C GLN A 75 -5.29 0.67 -5.72
N ASN A 76 -6.36 0.08 -5.16
CA ASN A 76 -7.52 0.77 -4.63
C ASN A 76 -7.16 1.71 -3.49
N VAL A 77 -6.42 1.23 -2.49
CA VAL A 77 -5.92 2.06 -1.37
C VAL A 77 -5.08 3.22 -1.88
N GLY A 78 -4.18 2.97 -2.84
CA GLY A 78 -3.37 4.01 -3.45
C GLY A 78 -4.20 5.07 -4.18
N TYR A 79 -5.31 4.68 -4.81
CA TYR A 79 -6.22 5.59 -5.48
C TYR A 79 -7.07 6.40 -4.50
N ASP A 80 -7.66 5.75 -3.49
CA ASP A 80 -8.55 6.38 -2.52
C ASP A 80 -7.81 7.45 -1.70
N LEU A 81 -6.57 7.17 -1.29
CA LEU A 81 -5.69 8.16 -0.61
C LEU A 81 -5.26 9.32 -1.51
N TRP A 82 -5.20 9.12 -2.83
CA TRP A 82 -4.88 10.17 -3.79
C TRP A 82 -6.08 11.03 -4.17
N GLN A 83 -7.27 10.45 -4.28
CA GLN A 83 -8.48 11.24 -4.48
C GLN A 83 -8.77 12.09 -3.24
N GLY A 84 -8.72 11.47 -2.06
CA GLY A 84 -9.18 12.09 -0.82
C GLY A 84 -10.63 12.59 -0.89
N ALA A 85 -11.04 13.33 0.13
CA ALA A 85 -12.19 14.21 0.07
C ALA A 85 -11.82 15.38 -0.85
N GLY A 86 -12.11 15.23 -2.15
CA GLY A 86 -12.01 16.34 -3.10
C GLY A 86 -12.88 17.54 -2.71
N GLU A 87 -12.98 18.55 -3.57
CA GLU A 87 -13.69 19.81 -3.28
C GLU A 87 -15.17 19.66 -2.86
N ASN A 88 -15.78 18.51 -3.14
CA ASN A 88 -17.18 18.20 -2.81
C ASN A 88 -17.38 17.31 -1.58
N ASN A 89 -16.33 16.90 -0.86
CA ASN A 89 -16.39 15.95 0.26
C ASN A 89 -17.15 14.65 -0.05
N GLU A 90 -17.12 14.20 -1.32
CA GLU A 90 -17.89 13.04 -1.77
C GLU A 90 -17.32 11.70 -1.28
N LEU A 91 -16.06 11.69 -0.84
CA LEU A 91 -15.38 10.52 -0.29
C LEU A 91 -14.90 10.80 1.14
N PRO A 92 -15.00 9.81 2.05
CA PRO A 92 -14.61 9.98 3.44
C PRO A 92 -13.11 9.74 3.64
N TYR A 93 -12.22 10.16 2.72
CA TYR A 93 -10.79 9.82 2.80
C TYR A 93 -9.93 11.08 2.97
N ILE A 94 -8.86 10.98 3.75
CA ILE A 94 -7.87 12.05 3.87
C ILE A 94 -6.91 11.95 2.68
N PHE A 95 -6.67 13.09 2.02
CA PHE A 95 -5.66 13.17 0.98
C PHE A 95 -4.25 12.97 1.56
N ASP A 96 -3.63 11.83 1.27
CA ASP A 96 -2.25 11.48 1.66
C ASP A 96 -1.46 11.06 0.41
N PRO A 97 -0.85 12.02 -0.31
CA PRO A 97 -0.13 11.73 -1.56
C PRO A 97 1.12 10.87 -1.34
N ALA A 98 1.75 10.94 -0.16
CA ALA A 98 2.95 10.17 0.11
C ALA A 98 2.62 8.67 0.27
N SER A 99 1.59 8.37 1.08
CA SER A 99 1.10 7.00 1.24
C SER A 99 0.46 6.47 -0.05
N ALA A 100 -0.32 7.29 -0.75
CA ALA A 100 -0.90 6.94 -2.06
C ALA A 100 0.16 6.50 -3.07
N CYS A 101 1.21 7.32 -3.24
CA CYS A 101 2.32 7.00 -4.12
C CYS A 101 3.06 5.73 -3.68
N ALA A 102 3.29 5.57 -2.38
CA ALA A 102 3.94 4.38 -1.85
C ALA A 102 3.14 3.11 -2.18
N TRP A 103 1.82 3.11 -1.97
CA TRP A 103 0.95 1.97 -2.30
C TRP A 103 0.97 1.63 -3.79
N ARG A 104 0.92 2.62 -4.69
CA ARG A 104 1.04 2.38 -6.14
C ARG A 104 2.39 1.79 -6.56
N ILE A 105 3.48 2.23 -5.94
CA ILE A 105 4.81 1.64 -6.16
C ILE A 105 4.88 0.21 -5.62
N ILE A 106 4.12 -0.14 -4.58
CA ILE A 106 4.01 -1.53 -4.10
C ILE A 106 3.20 -2.37 -5.08
N ALA A 107 2.03 -1.91 -5.50
CA ALA A 107 1.16 -2.60 -6.45
C ALA A 107 1.91 -2.95 -7.75
N SER A 108 2.53 -1.96 -8.39
CA SER A 108 3.31 -2.15 -9.63
C SER A 108 4.49 -3.12 -9.53
N ARG A 109 4.91 -3.49 -8.31
CA ARG A 109 6.00 -4.43 -8.05
C ARG A 109 5.52 -5.77 -7.48
N SER A 110 4.25 -5.88 -7.07
CA SER A 110 3.69 -7.10 -6.50
C SER A 110 3.22 -8.09 -7.56
N HIS A 111 3.00 -7.65 -8.81
CA HIS A 111 2.69 -8.51 -9.95
C HIS A 111 3.57 -8.24 -11.18
N VAL A 112 3.87 -9.30 -11.93
CA VAL A 112 4.80 -9.30 -13.09
C VAL A 112 4.05 -9.32 -14.44
N ALA A 113 2.71 -9.38 -14.42
CA ALA A 113 1.90 -9.60 -15.61
C ALA A 113 1.01 -8.37 -15.92
N ASP A 114 1.38 -7.65 -16.98
CA ASP A 114 0.49 -7.01 -17.96
C ASP A 114 -0.43 -5.84 -17.56
N TRP A 115 -0.08 -5.00 -16.57
CA TRP A 115 -0.77 -3.71 -16.41
C TRP A 115 0.04 -2.59 -17.04
N HIS A 116 -0.20 -2.34 -18.33
CA HIS A 116 0.38 -1.19 -19.06
C HIS A 116 0.04 0.16 -18.41
N ASP A 117 -1.05 0.22 -17.64
CA ASP A 117 -1.55 1.46 -17.03
C ASP A 117 -0.91 1.79 -15.68
N ASP A 118 -0.21 0.84 -15.02
CA ASP A 118 0.37 1.09 -13.69
C ASP A 118 1.44 2.20 -13.73
N ALA A 119 2.22 2.28 -14.81
CA ALA A 119 3.20 3.34 -14.99
C ALA A 119 2.53 4.73 -15.13
N GLU A 120 1.40 4.80 -15.82
CA GLU A 120 0.63 6.04 -15.95
C GLU A 120 0.00 6.44 -14.61
N HIS A 121 -0.60 5.49 -13.89
CA HIS A 121 -1.19 5.75 -12.57
C HIS A 121 -0.13 6.15 -11.54
N ILE A 122 1.04 5.51 -11.53
CA ILE A 122 2.18 5.93 -10.71
C ILE A 122 2.57 7.37 -11.06
N ASN A 123 2.69 7.69 -12.36
CA ASN A 123 3.02 9.05 -12.77
C ASN A 123 1.94 10.05 -12.34
N MET A 124 0.66 9.70 -12.42
CA MET A 124 -0.44 10.56 -12.01
C MET A 124 -0.45 10.81 -10.49
N ILE A 125 -0.24 9.75 -9.70
CA ILE A 125 -0.38 9.78 -8.24
C ILE A 125 0.89 10.29 -7.54
N CYS A 126 2.07 9.87 -8.02
CA CYS A 126 3.36 10.23 -7.44
C CYS A 126 3.88 11.60 -7.89
N ARG A 127 3.25 12.25 -8.88
CA ARG A 127 3.59 13.63 -9.24
C ARG A 127 2.90 14.59 -8.28
N SER A 128 3.67 15.52 -7.71
CA SER A 128 3.15 16.54 -6.81
C SER A 128 2.03 17.35 -7.48
N PRO A 129 0.88 17.61 -6.82
CA PRO A 129 -0.23 18.40 -7.38
C PRO A 129 0.18 19.82 -7.83
N SER A 130 1.22 20.37 -7.19
CA SER A 130 1.82 21.66 -7.55
C SER A 130 2.48 21.67 -8.94
N HIS A 131 2.67 20.50 -9.55
CA HIS A 131 3.28 20.31 -10.87
C HIS A 131 2.28 20.11 -12.01
N ARG A 132 0.98 20.37 -11.83
CA ARG A 132 0.04 20.43 -12.98
C ARG A 132 0.46 21.43 -14.09
N ARG A 133 1.49 22.26 -13.87
CA ARG A 133 2.06 23.19 -14.86
C ARG A 133 3.48 22.87 -15.37
N TYR A 134 4.18 21.86 -14.85
CA TYR A 134 5.58 21.60 -15.24
C TYR A 134 5.84 20.09 -15.46
N ASP A 135 6.43 19.76 -16.62
CA ASP A 135 6.74 18.40 -17.13
C ASP A 135 7.75 17.57 -16.30
N THR A 136 7.99 17.89 -15.03
CA THR A 136 8.96 17.14 -14.21
C THR A 136 8.28 16.00 -13.47
N VAL A 137 8.72 14.78 -13.80
CA VAL A 137 8.14 13.49 -13.38
C VAL A 137 8.43 13.13 -11.91
N TYR A 138 9.24 13.91 -11.20
CA TYR A 138 9.77 13.52 -9.89
C TYR A 138 9.18 14.34 -8.74
N PRO A 139 8.81 13.69 -7.61
CA PRO A 139 8.46 14.38 -6.38
C PRO A 139 9.64 15.22 -5.87
N MET A 140 9.34 16.32 -5.17
CA MET A 140 10.35 17.16 -4.52
C MET A 140 11.18 16.33 -3.53
N PRO A 141 12.43 16.70 -3.20
CA PRO A 141 13.30 15.91 -2.32
C PRO A 141 12.65 15.51 -0.97
N ASP A 142 11.85 16.39 -0.38
CA ASP A 142 11.15 16.15 0.88
C ASP A 142 9.97 15.18 0.72
N GLU A 143 9.25 15.25 -0.40
CA GLU A 143 8.19 14.30 -0.76
C GLU A 143 8.78 12.91 -1.03
N ALA A 144 9.93 12.85 -1.71
CA ALA A 144 10.65 11.60 -1.95
C ALA A 144 11.08 10.93 -0.63
N LEU A 145 11.45 11.70 0.40
CA LEU A 145 11.78 11.17 1.72
C LEU A 145 10.55 10.53 2.39
N GLN A 146 9.40 11.20 2.34
CA GLN A 146 8.15 10.70 2.90
C GLN A 146 7.66 9.43 2.18
N VAL A 147 7.67 9.43 0.85
CA VAL A 147 7.34 8.25 0.03
C VAL A 147 8.26 7.08 0.37
N ASN A 148 9.58 7.31 0.47
CA ASN A 148 10.53 6.25 0.83
C ASN A 148 10.36 5.74 2.27
N ALA A 149 9.93 6.60 3.21
CA ALA A 149 9.60 6.18 4.56
C ALA A 149 8.35 5.27 4.57
N ALA A 150 7.27 5.70 3.91
CA ALA A 150 6.05 4.92 3.75
C ALA A 150 6.31 3.57 3.05
N LEU A 151 7.07 3.58 1.95
CA LEU A 151 7.45 2.37 1.22
C LEU A 151 8.17 1.33 2.09
N ARG A 152 9.12 1.78 2.92
CA ARG A 152 9.85 0.86 3.82
C ARG A 152 8.92 0.26 4.85
N LYS A 153 8.07 1.08 5.46
CA LYS A 153 7.08 0.67 6.48
C LYS A 153 6.08 -0.33 5.90
N ILE A 154 5.50 -0.05 4.74
CA ILE A 154 4.54 -0.95 4.08
C ILE A 154 5.20 -2.28 3.72
N ARG A 155 6.39 -2.25 3.09
CA ARG A 155 7.12 -3.48 2.72
C ARG A 155 7.46 -4.35 3.92
N SER A 156 7.90 -3.75 5.03
CA SER A 156 8.22 -4.54 6.22
C SER A 156 7.00 -5.27 6.77
N ARG A 157 5.82 -4.63 6.71
CA ARG A 157 4.56 -5.21 7.21
C ARG A 157 4.03 -6.31 6.30
N ILE A 158 3.98 -6.08 4.99
CA ILE A 158 3.55 -7.11 4.02
C ILE A 158 4.46 -8.35 4.11
N ARG A 159 5.78 -8.16 4.21
CA ARG A 159 6.74 -9.27 4.32
C ARG A 159 6.64 -10.06 5.62
N ALA A 160 6.08 -9.47 6.67
CA ALA A 160 5.83 -10.20 7.91
C ALA A 160 4.72 -11.24 7.74
N HIS A 161 3.83 -11.08 6.74
CA HIS A 161 2.70 -11.98 6.45
C HIS A 161 1.80 -12.23 7.67
N THR A 162 1.62 -11.20 8.50
CA THR A 162 0.87 -11.26 9.77
C THR A 162 -0.57 -10.75 9.63
N VAL A 163 -0.91 -10.09 8.52
CA VAL A 163 -2.26 -9.64 8.19
C VAL A 163 -2.94 -10.66 7.28
N HIS A 164 -4.20 -10.99 7.58
CA HIS A 164 -5.02 -11.92 6.82
C HIS A 164 -6.08 -11.19 6.00
N ARG A 165 -6.40 -11.76 4.83
CA ARG A 165 -7.43 -11.21 3.95
C ARG A 165 -8.81 -11.28 4.60
N VAL A 166 -9.62 -10.28 4.32
CA VAL A 166 -11.03 -10.17 4.68
C VAL A 166 -11.87 -10.07 3.41
N ASN A 167 -13.13 -10.48 3.49
CA ASN A 167 -14.05 -10.35 2.36
C ASN A 167 -14.44 -8.87 2.22
N VAL A 168 -14.24 -8.29 1.03
CA VAL A 168 -14.73 -6.95 0.72
C VAL A 168 -16.13 -7.10 0.14
N GLU A 169 -17.12 -6.45 0.73
CA GLU A 169 -18.45 -6.39 0.12
C GLU A 169 -18.36 -5.55 -1.17
N GLU A 170 -18.75 -6.14 -2.30
CA GLU A 170 -18.72 -5.45 -3.59
C GLU A 170 -19.69 -4.27 -3.57
N ILE A 171 -19.14 -3.06 -3.62
CA ILE A 171 -19.89 -1.85 -3.96
C ILE A 171 -19.98 -1.81 -5.49
N GLU A 172 -21.13 -1.40 -6.03
CA GLU A 172 -21.40 -1.30 -7.49
C GLU A 172 -20.14 -0.96 -8.29
N PHE A 173 -19.72 -1.93 -9.11
CA PHE A 173 -18.54 -1.86 -9.97
C PHE A 173 -18.62 -0.63 -10.89
N ASP A 174 -17.58 0.21 -10.88
CA ASP A 174 -17.45 1.33 -11.80
C ASP A 174 -16.36 1.01 -12.82
N VAL A 175 -16.78 0.69 -14.05
CA VAL A 175 -15.94 0.38 -15.21
C VAL A 175 -14.83 1.43 -15.43
N LYS A 176 -15.08 2.70 -15.09
CA LYS A 176 -14.09 3.77 -15.26
C LYS A 176 -12.99 3.76 -14.19
N ARG A 177 -13.28 3.23 -13.00
CA ARG A 177 -12.33 3.11 -11.88
C ARG A 177 -11.56 1.80 -11.94
N ASP A 178 -12.27 0.71 -12.25
CA ASP A 178 -11.81 -0.66 -11.96
C ASP A 178 -11.24 -1.39 -13.20
N GLY A 179 -11.32 -0.78 -14.38
CA GLY A 179 -10.49 -1.14 -15.54
C GLY A 179 -10.80 -2.47 -16.26
N ASP A 180 -11.49 -3.42 -15.64
CA ASP A 180 -11.93 -4.66 -16.30
C ASP A 180 -13.07 -5.38 -15.52
N GLU A 181 -14.10 -5.84 -16.22
CA GLU A 181 -15.29 -6.54 -15.67
C GLU A 181 -14.93 -7.90 -15.02
N ASP A 182 -13.74 -8.43 -15.31
CA ASP A 182 -13.28 -9.76 -14.90
C ASP A 182 -13.04 -9.93 -13.38
N HIS A 183 -13.09 -8.84 -12.59
CA HIS A 183 -12.76 -8.85 -11.15
C HIS A 183 -13.96 -8.56 -10.23
N ALA A 184 -15.16 -8.38 -10.80
CA ALA A 184 -16.43 -8.19 -10.06
C ALA A 184 -17.01 -9.51 -9.49
N GLY A 185 -16.19 -10.35 -8.85
CA GLY A 185 -16.71 -11.40 -7.97
C GLY A 185 -17.25 -12.65 -8.62
N ILE A 186 -17.02 -12.89 -9.92
CA ILE A 186 -17.17 -14.24 -10.46
C ILE A 186 -15.92 -15.02 -10.09
N GLY A 187 -15.94 -15.62 -8.89
CA GLY A 187 -14.87 -16.45 -8.37
C GLY A 187 -14.27 -17.38 -9.42
N ARG A 188 -13.05 -17.08 -9.86
CA ARG A 188 -12.25 -18.04 -10.61
C ARG A 188 -11.80 -19.12 -9.64
N ASN A 189 -12.58 -20.20 -9.59
CA ASN A 189 -12.08 -21.51 -9.23
C ASN A 189 -10.93 -21.86 -10.20
N SER A 190 -9.72 -21.45 -9.88
CA SER A 190 -8.51 -21.89 -10.56
C SER A 190 -7.63 -22.62 -9.55
N PRO A 191 -7.36 -23.92 -9.74
CA PRO A 191 -6.55 -24.70 -8.82
C PRO A 191 -5.08 -24.34 -8.99
N LEU A 192 -4.41 -24.07 -7.87
CA LEU A 192 -3.01 -24.40 -7.65
C LEU A 192 -2.87 -25.02 -6.26
#